data_AF-A0A7V3G107-F1
#
_entry.id   AF-A0A7V3G107-F1
#
_cell.length_a   1.000
_cell.length_b   1.000
_cell.length_c   1.000
_cell.angle_alpha   90.00
_cell.angle_beta   90.00
_cell.angle_gamma   90.00
#
_symmetry.space_group_name_H-M   'P 1'
#
loop_
_entity.id
_entity.type
_entity.pdbx_description
1 polymer ?
#
loop_
_entity_poly.entity_id
_entity_poly.type
_entity_poly.pdbx_seq_one_letter_code
_entity_poly.pdbx_strand_id
1 'polypeptide(L)'
;MSTPDRLGGIIHTYQKFDPVHFPSPTAPPPDMVSPAFEHLLTYGNLRRLTPEELARAVHIDISQIAGLGPSLEALIEILKERKRKILATYETGHAEAEARQHYLDQAATMQPPAKLAKSFQEAVRDEQLRDLEQLWYRTGDEQSKFARQLLQLVERLGEKYQVDELAAKYEFTGRTPLSVPEALAVKEELETIDRLLKQLEEALENAQIGILDLDLEELAQFLEPGDVRQLDALQQQIQDYLREQAERQGLEQSQKGTFHLTPKAYRLFQSKLLTQIFDELQASRSGRHQGPIVGEGAVEMQQTKPYEFGDSVTHMDIPASLLNALLREGPGLPVRLKADDIEIHRTRNNP
;
A
#
# COMPACT_ATOMS: atom_id res chain seq x y z
N MET A 1 -59.21 -29.23 16.91
CA MET A 1 -57.89 -29.79 17.28
C MET A 1 -57.08 -29.89 16.01
N SER A 2 -56.06 -29.04 15.89
CA SER A 2 -55.25 -28.87 14.67
C SER A 2 -54.24 -30.00 14.49
N THR A 3 -54.12 -30.50 13.26
CA THR A 3 -53.03 -31.37 12.82
C THR A 3 -51.76 -30.54 12.63
N PRO A 4 -50.57 -31.01 13.08
CA PRO A 4 -49.34 -30.27 12.88
C PRO A 4 -48.75 -30.58 11.49
N ASP A 5 -48.63 -29.54 10.65
CA ASP A 5 -47.87 -29.60 9.40
C ASP A 5 -46.39 -29.89 9.69
N ARG A 6 -45.88 -30.96 9.10
CA ARG A 6 -44.43 -31.21 9.01
C ARG A 6 -43.87 -30.29 7.93
N LEU A 7 -43.36 -29.13 8.33
CA LEU A 7 -42.53 -28.28 7.49
C LEU A 7 -41.24 -29.04 7.16
N GLY A 8 -41.09 -29.43 5.90
CA GLY A 8 -39.85 -29.99 5.37
C GLY A 8 -38.74 -28.94 5.42
N GLY A 9 -37.67 -29.25 6.15
CA GLY A 9 -36.46 -28.42 6.17
C GLY A 9 -35.81 -28.45 4.80
N ILE A 10 -35.66 -27.27 4.19
CA ILE A 10 -34.88 -27.09 2.97
C ILE A 10 -33.40 -27.21 3.38
N ILE A 11 -32.78 -28.35 3.09
CA ILE A 11 -31.34 -28.51 3.21
C ILE A 11 -30.73 -27.83 1.98
N HIS A 12 -30.36 -26.56 2.12
CA HIS A 12 -29.50 -25.89 1.15
C HIS A 12 -28.12 -26.57 1.18
N THR A 13 -27.85 -27.42 0.20
CA THR A 13 -26.52 -27.99 -0.02
C THR A 13 -25.67 -26.93 -0.73
N TYR A 14 -24.91 -26.19 0.05
CA TYR A 14 -23.87 -25.30 -0.46
C TYR A 14 -22.68 -26.12 -0.98
N GLN A 15 -22.82 -26.75 -2.15
CA GLN A 15 -21.70 -27.43 -2.83
C GLN A 15 -20.98 -26.46 -3.77
N LYS A 16 -20.12 -25.64 -3.16
CA LYS A 16 -18.90 -25.02 -3.70
C LYS A 16 -18.48 -23.92 -2.71
N PHE A 17 -18.04 -24.32 -1.53
CA PHE A 17 -17.52 -23.42 -0.49
C PHE A 17 -16.06 -23.78 -0.24
N ASP A 18 -15.15 -22.90 -0.64
CA ASP A 18 -13.73 -22.95 -0.26
C ASP A 18 -13.55 -22.09 1.01
N PRO A 19 -13.34 -22.70 2.19
CA PRO A 19 -13.31 -21.99 3.46
C PRO A 19 -12.00 -21.24 3.75
N VAL A 20 -10.99 -21.31 2.86
CA VAL A 20 -9.66 -20.75 3.12
C VAL A 20 -9.55 -19.24 2.82
N HIS A 21 -10.43 -18.69 1.96
CA HIS A 21 -10.32 -17.31 1.46
C HIS A 21 -11.51 -16.41 1.85
N PHE A 22 -11.99 -16.50 3.10
CA PHE A 22 -12.95 -15.52 3.59
C PHE A 22 -12.23 -14.24 4.04
N PRO A 23 -12.64 -13.03 3.59
CA PRO A 23 -12.37 -11.84 4.38
C PRO A 23 -13.02 -12.05 5.74
N SER A 24 -12.29 -11.82 6.82
CA SER A 24 -12.85 -11.97 8.15
C SER A 24 -14.14 -11.13 8.25
N PRO A 25 -15.26 -11.67 8.77
CA PRO A 25 -16.48 -10.89 8.98
C PRO A 25 -16.27 -9.72 9.96
N THR A 26 -15.11 -9.65 10.63
CA THR A 26 -14.67 -8.55 11.48
C THR A 26 -13.62 -7.65 10.84
N ALA A 27 -13.27 -7.84 9.56
CA ALA A 27 -12.36 -6.94 8.86
C ALA A 27 -13.01 -5.55 8.71
N PRO A 28 -12.32 -4.46 9.07
CA PRO A 28 -12.88 -3.12 8.95
C PRO A 28 -13.11 -2.79 7.46
N PRO A 29 -14.23 -2.13 7.10
CA PRO A 29 -14.48 -1.70 5.73
C PRO A 29 -13.41 -0.69 5.28
N PRO A 30 -13.11 -0.62 3.97
CA PRO A 30 -12.07 0.26 3.44
C PRO A 30 -12.42 1.72 3.74
N ASP A 31 -11.44 2.57 4.03
CA ASP A 31 -11.71 3.97 4.36
C ASP A 31 -11.96 4.80 3.09
N MET A 32 -13.23 5.12 2.83
CA MET A 32 -13.61 5.94 1.67
C MET A 32 -13.59 7.43 1.97
N VAL A 33 -13.69 7.81 3.25
CA VAL A 33 -14.01 9.18 3.65
C VAL A 33 -12.77 10.00 3.95
N SER A 34 -11.75 9.40 4.58
CA SER A 34 -10.51 10.12 4.89
C SER A 34 -9.80 10.67 3.65
N PRO A 35 -9.62 9.89 2.55
CA PRO A 35 -9.01 10.43 1.33
C PRO A 35 -9.83 11.54 0.67
N ALA A 36 -11.16 11.44 0.72
CA ALA A 36 -12.05 12.49 0.23
C ALA A 36 -11.93 13.81 1.01
N PHE A 37 -11.67 13.73 2.31
CA PHE A 37 -11.43 14.90 3.17
C PHE A 37 -10.02 15.48 3.01
N GLU A 38 -9.00 14.64 2.92
CA GLU A 38 -7.62 15.09 2.67
C GLU A 38 -7.52 15.86 1.34
N HIS A 39 -8.19 15.37 0.30
CA HIS A 39 -8.32 16.08 -0.97
C HIS A 39 -9.00 17.45 -0.79
N LEU A 40 -10.10 17.53 -0.02
CA LEU A 40 -10.78 18.79 0.28
C LEU A 40 -9.86 19.77 1.03
N LEU A 41 -9.12 19.30 2.04
CA LEU A 41 -8.18 20.13 2.81
C LEU A 41 -7.01 20.63 1.96
N THR A 42 -6.48 19.78 1.08
CA THR A 42 -5.33 20.09 0.21
C THR A 42 -5.67 21.17 -0.81
N TYR A 43 -6.83 21.08 -1.46
CA TYR A 43 -7.21 22.00 -2.54
C TYR A 43 -8.14 23.14 -2.08
N GLY A 44 -8.53 23.18 -0.79
CA GLY A 44 -9.31 24.26 -0.18
C GLY A 44 -10.70 24.48 -0.79
N ASN A 45 -11.19 23.50 -1.56
CA ASN A 45 -12.40 23.63 -2.36
C ASN A 45 -13.26 22.37 -2.20
N LEU A 46 -14.59 22.53 -2.18
CA LEU A 46 -15.58 21.43 -2.14
C LEU A 46 -15.63 20.66 -3.47
N ARG A 47 -14.50 20.61 -4.21
CA ARG A 47 -14.40 19.93 -5.49
C ARG A 47 -14.70 18.45 -5.23
N ARG A 48 -15.74 17.99 -5.92
CA ARG A 48 -16.23 16.62 -5.87
C ARG A 48 -15.22 15.71 -6.55
N LEU A 49 -14.94 14.56 -5.95
CA LEU A 49 -14.05 13.55 -6.54
C LEU A 49 -14.76 12.85 -7.70
N THR A 50 -14.04 12.63 -8.80
CA THR A 50 -14.50 11.67 -9.82
C THR A 50 -14.39 10.23 -9.28
N PRO A 51 -15.10 9.25 -9.87
CA PRO A 51 -14.95 7.85 -9.47
C PRO A 51 -13.51 7.34 -9.57
N GLU A 52 -12.76 7.78 -10.59
CA GLU A 52 -11.35 7.43 -10.78
C GLU A 52 -10.42 8.10 -9.76
N GLU A 53 -10.68 9.36 -9.40
CA GLU A 53 -9.92 10.07 -8.36
C GLU A 53 -10.16 9.41 -6.98
N LEU A 54 -11.40 8.99 -6.70
CA LEU A 54 -11.73 8.27 -5.47
C LEU A 54 -11.11 6.87 -5.45
N ALA A 55 -11.15 6.13 -6.55
CA ALA A 55 -10.58 4.79 -6.64
C ALA A 55 -9.06 4.78 -6.39
N ARG A 56 -8.33 5.77 -6.92
CA ARG A 56 -6.89 5.93 -6.68
C ARG A 56 -6.55 6.31 -5.23
N ALA A 57 -7.44 7.03 -4.56
CA ALA A 57 -7.19 7.52 -3.22
C ALA A 57 -7.55 6.50 -2.12
N VAL A 58 -8.29 5.45 -2.46
CA VAL A 58 -8.82 4.46 -1.51
C VAL A 58 -7.98 3.19 -1.50
N HIS A 59 -7.59 2.78 -0.31
CA HIS A 59 -6.94 1.49 -0.09
C HIS A 59 -8.02 0.41 0.07
N ILE A 60 -8.13 -0.48 -0.92
CA ILE A 60 -9.05 -1.61 -0.90
C ILE A 60 -8.27 -2.89 -0.65
N ASP A 61 -8.79 -3.74 0.22
CA ASP A 61 -8.23 -5.07 0.46
C ASP A 61 -8.78 -6.08 -0.57
N ILE A 62 -7.90 -6.81 -1.27
CA ILE A 62 -8.28 -7.80 -2.30
C ILE A 62 -9.23 -8.87 -1.76
N SER A 63 -9.06 -9.29 -0.50
CA SER A 63 -9.92 -10.29 0.14
C SER A 63 -11.38 -9.83 0.24
N GLN A 64 -11.62 -8.52 0.21
CA GLN A 64 -12.97 -7.94 0.31
C GLN A 64 -13.75 -8.05 -1.00
N ILE A 65 -13.09 -8.32 -2.13
CA ILE A 65 -13.72 -8.45 -3.44
C ILE A 65 -13.72 -9.93 -3.85
N ALA A 66 -14.91 -10.53 -3.84
CA ALA A 66 -15.06 -11.96 -4.14
C ALA A 66 -14.53 -12.33 -5.53
N GLY A 67 -13.58 -13.26 -5.61
CA GLY A 67 -13.03 -13.73 -6.88
C GLY A 67 -11.96 -12.83 -7.52
N LEU A 68 -11.61 -11.70 -6.88
CA LEU A 68 -10.54 -10.83 -7.36
C LEU A 68 -9.17 -11.53 -7.32
N GLY A 69 -8.82 -12.22 -6.23
CA GLY A 69 -7.58 -13.01 -6.15
C GLY A 69 -7.39 -13.97 -7.34
N PRO A 70 -8.32 -14.91 -7.57
CA PRO A 70 -8.28 -15.81 -8.73
C PRO A 70 -8.22 -15.10 -10.08
N SER A 71 -8.84 -13.91 -10.22
CA SER A 71 -8.77 -13.13 -11.45
C SER A 71 -7.39 -12.51 -11.67
N LEU A 72 -6.73 -12.03 -10.61
CA LEU A 72 -5.37 -11.50 -10.69
C LEU A 72 -4.36 -12.62 -10.97
N GLU A 73 -4.54 -13.79 -10.33
CA GLU A 73 -3.75 -14.99 -10.64
C GLU A 73 -3.88 -15.40 -12.12
N ALA A 74 -5.10 -15.37 -12.66
CA ALA A 74 -5.33 -15.65 -14.09
C ALA A 74 -4.59 -14.66 -14.99
N LEU A 75 -4.63 -13.35 -14.68
CA LEU A 75 -3.90 -12.32 -15.43
C LEU A 75 -2.39 -12.54 -15.37
N ILE A 76 -1.85 -12.89 -14.19
CA ILE A 76 -0.44 -13.25 -14.02
C ILE A 76 -0.05 -14.41 -14.92
N GLU A 77 -0.86 -15.47 -14.96
CA GLU A 77 -0.58 -16.64 -15.80
C GLU A 77 -0.65 -16.31 -17.30
N ILE A 78 -1.59 -15.46 -17.73
CA ILE A 78 -1.66 -14.99 -19.12
C ILE A 78 -0.39 -14.22 -19.50
N LEU A 79 0.07 -13.30 -18.65
CA LEU A 79 1.30 -12.53 -18.88
C LEU A 79 2.54 -13.42 -18.90
N LYS A 80 2.65 -14.39 -17.98
CA LYS A 80 3.72 -15.39 -17.95
C LYS A 80 3.73 -16.24 -19.22
N GLU A 81 2.56 -16.66 -19.68
CA GLU A 81 2.41 -17.41 -20.92
C GLU A 81 2.82 -16.56 -22.13
N ARG A 82 2.41 -15.28 -22.19
CA ARG A 82 2.82 -14.36 -23.25
C ARG A 82 4.34 -14.19 -23.29
N LYS A 83 4.97 -13.89 -22.15
CA LYS A 83 6.44 -13.80 -22.01
C LYS A 83 7.11 -15.08 -22.50
N ARG A 84 6.64 -16.25 -22.06
CA ARG A 84 7.16 -17.56 -22.48
C ARG A 84 7.06 -17.76 -24.00
N LYS A 85 5.92 -17.41 -24.61
CA LYS A 85 5.73 -17.51 -26.07
C LYS A 85 6.74 -16.65 -26.84
N ILE A 86 6.99 -15.42 -26.40
CA ILE A 86 7.98 -14.53 -27.01
C ILE A 86 9.37 -15.18 -26.97
N LEU A 87 9.82 -15.58 -25.78
CA LEU A 87 11.14 -16.17 -25.57
C LEU A 87 11.34 -17.51 -26.30
N ALA A 88 10.26 -18.26 -26.52
CA ALA A 88 10.29 -19.53 -27.27
C ALA A 88 10.19 -19.35 -28.80
N THR A 89 9.75 -18.18 -29.27
CA THR A 89 9.58 -17.92 -30.71
C THR A 89 10.84 -17.32 -31.32
N TYR A 90 11.42 -16.33 -30.65
CA TYR A 90 12.48 -15.50 -31.20
C TYR A 90 13.88 -15.90 -30.74
N GLU A 91 14.87 -15.42 -31.49
CA GLU A 91 16.30 -15.46 -31.14
C GLU A 91 16.91 -14.07 -31.34
N THR A 92 17.90 -13.70 -30.51
CA THR A 92 18.50 -12.35 -30.48
C THR A 92 19.85 -12.24 -31.17
N GLY A 93 20.51 -13.37 -31.49
CA GLY A 93 21.87 -13.37 -32.01
C GLY A 93 21.99 -12.68 -33.36
N HIS A 94 20.96 -12.76 -34.22
CA HIS A 94 20.93 -11.99 -35.46
C HIS A 94 20.87 -10.48 -35.19
N ALA A 95 19.99 -10.02 -34.30
CA ALA A 95 19.85 -8.62 -33.94
C ALA A 95 21.13 -8.06 -33.31
N GLU A 96 21.80 -8.82 -32.43
CA GLU A 96 23.08 -8.43 -31.81
C GLU A 96 24.18 -8.24 -32.88
N ALA A 97 24.26 -9.17 -33.85
CA ALA A 97 25.21 -9.07 -34.95
C ALA A 97 24.88 -7.89 -35.88
N GLU A 98 23.61 -7.69 -36.21
CA GLU A 98 23.12 -6.61 -37.06
C GLU A 98 23.38 -5.24 -36.42
N ALA A 99 23.02 -5.05 -35.14
CA ALA A 99 23.25 -3.79 -34.42
C ALA A 99 24.73 -3.43 -34.33
N ARG A 100 25.59 -4.42 -34.05
CA ARG A 100 27.05 -4.25 -34.04
C ARG A 100 27.55 -3.83 -35.42
N GLN A 101 27.07 -4.46 -36.48
CA GLN A 101 27.47 -4.16 -37.85
C GLN A 101 27.02 -2.75 -38.26
N HIS A 102 25.78 -2.37 -37.98
CA HIS A 102 25.26 -1.02 -38.24
C HIS A 102 26.08 0.07 -37.56
N TYR A 103 26.48 -0.15 -36.31
CA TYR A 103 27.36 0.78 -35.59
C TYR A 103 28.72 0.93 -36.26
N LEU A 104 29.39 -0.19 -36.56
CA LEU A 104 30.72 -0.19 -37.18
C LEU A 104 30.71 0.41 -38.59
N ASP A 105 29.70 0.10 -39.40
CA ASP A 105 29.55 0.63 -40.76
C ASP A 105 29.32 2.14 -40.75
N GLN A 106 28.47 2.63 -39.84
CA GLN A 106 28.27 4.07 -39.67
C GLN A 106 29.58 4.75 -39.27
N ALA A 107 30.30 4.21 -38.27
CA ALA A 107 31.57 4.78 -37.82
C ALA A 107 32.64 4.80 -38.94
N ALA A 108 32.69 3.76 -39.78
CA ALA A 108 33.65 3.64 -40.88
C ALA A 108 33.43 4.69 -41.99
N THR A 109 32.19 5.15 -42.19
CA THR A 109 31.86 6.15 -43.22
C THR A 109 32.09 7.60 -42.76
N MET A 110 32.32 7.81 -41.46
CA MET A 110 32.48 9.14 -40.87
C MET A 110 33.88 9.72 -41.08
N GLN A 111 33.93 11.04 -41.30
CA GLN A 111 35.19 11.78 -41.47
C GLN A 111 35.33 12.83 -40.36
N PRO A 112 36.00 12.50 -39.24
CA PRO A 112 36.21 13.44 -38.15
C PRO A 112 37.20 14.55 -38.54
N PRO A 113 37.04 15.78 -38.02
CA PRO A 113 38.04 16.83 -38.14
C PRO A 113 39.39 16.38 -37.56
N ALA A 114 40.51 16.81 -38.13
CA ALA A 114 41.86 16.37 -37.73
C ALA A 114 42.14 16.55 -36.22
N LYS A 115 41.58 17.60 -35.59
CA LYS A 115 41.71 17.85 -34.15
C LYS A 115 40.99 16.83 -33.26
N LEU A 116 39.93 16.20 -33.77
CA LEU A 116 39.06 15.26 -33.04
C LEU A 116 39.24 13.81 -33.49
N ALA A 117 40.03 13.55 -34.54
CA ALA A 117 40.16 12.23 -35.14
C ALA A 117 40.65 11.15 -34.16
N LYS A 118 41.67 11.47 -33.34
CA LYS A 118 42.20 10.52 -32.35
C LYS A 118 41.16 10.19 -31.27
N SER A 119 40.52 11.20 -30.71
CA SER A 119 39.49 11.03 -29.68
C SER A 119 38.24 10.32 -30.23
N PHE A 120 37.90 10.54 -31.51
CA PHE A 120 36.83 9.81 -32.18
C PHE A 120 37.16 8.32 -32.32
N GLN A 121 38.38 7.98 -32.76
CA GLN A 121 38.80 6.58 -32.87
C GLN A 121 38.83 5.88 -31.51
N GLU A 122 39.29 6.57 -30.45
CA GLU A 122 39.26 6.05 -29.08
C GLU A 122 37.80 5.82 -28.63
N ALA A 123 36.91 6.80 -28.80
CA ALA A 123 35.50 6.67 -28.42
C ALA A 123 34.76 5.56 -29.19
N VAL A 124 35.06 5.38 -30.48
CA VAL A 124 34.47 4.28 -31.29
C VAL A 124 34.98 2.92 -30.83
N ARG A 125 36.27 2.81 -30.49
CA ARG A 125 36.86 1.55 -30.02
C ARG A 125 36.36 1.17 -28.63
N ASP A 126 36.27 2.16 -27.75
CA ASP A 126 35.90 1.95 -26.34
C ASP A 126 34.37 1.85 -26.19
N GLU A 127 33.62 2.15 -27.26
CA GLU A 127 32.16 2.04 -27.40
C GLU A 127 31.38 2.78 -26.31
N GLN A 128 31.94 3.88 -25.75
CA GLN A 128 31.31 4.61 -24.66
C GLN A 128 30.40 5.74 -25.19
N LEU A 129 29.11 5.68 -24.84
CA LEU A 129 28.12 6.70 -25.23
C LEU A 129 28.57 8.10 -24.79
N ARG A 130 29.03 8.21 -23.54
CA ARG A 130 29.50 9.45 -22.93
C ARG A 130 30.67 10.08 -23.69
N ASP A 131 31.55 9.29 -24.28
CA ASP A 131 32.70 9.81 -25.02
C ASP A 131 32.29 10.36 -26.40
N LEU A 132 31.32 9.71 -27.06
CA LEU A 132 30.71 10.22 -28.28
C LEU A 132 29.91 11.51 -28.02
N GLU A 133 29.16 11.59 -26.92
CA GLU A 133 28.47 12.82 -26.51
C GLU A 133 29.44 13.98 -26.25
N GLN A 134 30.53 13.72 -25.53
CA GLN A 134 31.57 14.72 -25.29
C GLN A 134 32.20 15.23 -26.60
N LEU A 135 32.39 14.35 -27.59
CA LEU A 135 32.88 14.74 -28.92
C LEU A 135 31.89 15.66 -29.64
N TRP A 136 30.59 15.42 -29.47
CA TRP A 136 29.54 16.28 -30.03
C TRP A 136 29.65 17.70 -29.46
N TYR A 137 29.72 17.83 -28.12
CA TYR A 137 29.90 19.13 -27.46
C TYR A 137 31.20 19.83 -27.88
N ARG A 138 32.31 19.08 -28.05
CA ARG A 138 33.61 19.63 -28.47
C ARG A 138 33.63 20.07 -29.94
N THR A 139 32.68 19.63 -30.76
CA THR A 139 32.61 20.02 -32.17
C THR A 139 32.22 21.50 -32.31
N GLY A 140 31.42 22.04 -31.39
CA GLY A 140 31.06 23.47 -31.32
C GLY A 140 30.19 24.00 -32.46
N ASP A 141 30.07 23.27 -33.57
CA ASP A 141 29.20 23.54 -34.71
C ASP A 141 28.21 22.38 -34.91
N GLU A 142 27.00 22.57 -34.37
CA GLU A 142 25.89 21.62 -34.42
C GLU A 142 25.38 21.35 -35.85
N GLN A 143 25.65 22.25 -36.81
CA GLN A 143 25.21 22.08 -38.20
C GLN A 143 26.19 21.31 -39.07
N SER A 144 27.42 21.11 -38.57
CA SER A 144 28.44 20.37 -39.29
C SER A 144 27.98 18.96 -39.67
N LYS A 145 28.46 18.45 -40.81
CA LYS A 145 28.14 17.09 -41.27
C LYS A 145 28.56 16.06 -40.22
N PHE A 146 29.73 16.27 -39.60
CA PHE A 146 30.27 15.38 -38.56
C PHE A 146 29.38 15.38 -37.30
N ALA A 147 28.95 16.55 -36.80
CA ALA A 147 28.08 16.61 -35.61
C ALA A 147 26.75 15.87 -35.82
N ARG A 148 26.12 16.03 -36.99
CA ARG A 148 24.89 15.30 -37.34
C ARG A 148 25.10 13.80 -37.45
N GLN A 149 26.19 13.36 -38.08
CA GLN A 149 26.55 11.94 -38.16
C GLN A 149 26.89 11.35 -36.80
N LEU A 150 27.46 12.14 -35.89
CA LEU A 150 27.79 11.73 -34.53
C LEU A 150 26.54 11.47 -33.69
N LEU A 151 25.49 12.29 -33.82
CA LEU A 151 24.20 12.02 -33.19
C LEU A 151 23.60 10.68 -33.66
N GLN A 152 23.66 10.41 -34.97
CA GLN A 152 23.23 9.13 -35.52
C GLN A 152 24.09 7.97 -35.00
N LEU A 153 25.39 8.16 -34.84
CA LEU A 153 26.28 7.13 -34.29
C LEU A 153 25.99 6.85 -32.80
N VAL A 154 25.69 7.88 -32.02
CA VAL A 154 25.24 7.78 -30.61
C VAL A 154 23.94 6.98 -30.55
N GLU A 155 22.98 7.27 -31.42
CA GLU A 155 21.72 6.52 -31.54
C GLU A 155 21.98 5.04 -31.89
N ARG A 156 22.81 4.73 -32.89
CA ARG A 156 23.18 3.34 -33.24
C ARG A 156 23.86 2.59 -32.10
N LEU A 157 24.73 3.27 -31.36
CA LEU A 157 25.36 2.69 -30.17
C LEU A 157 24.34 2.41 -29.07
N GLY A 158 23.38 3.32 -28.87
CA GLY A 158 22.26 3.14 -27.94
C GLY A 158 21.35 1.98 -28.33
N GLU A 159 21.02 1.82 -29.60
CA GLU A 159 20.28 0.66 -30.13
C GLU A 159 21.03 -0.64 -29.83
N LYS A 160 22.34 -0.69 -30.14
CA LYS A 160 23.19 -1.86 -29.85
C LYS A 160 23.18 -2.20 -28.35
N TYR A 161 23.34 -1.24 -27.47
CA TYR A 161 23.30 -1.48 -26.02
C TYR A 161 21.96 -2.05 -25.55
N GLN A 162 20.84 -1.56 -26.09
CA GLN A 162 19.53 -2.08 -25.74
C GLN A 162 19.34 -3.53 -26.21
N VAL A 163 19.85 -3.87 -27.39
CA VAL A 163 19.82 -5.26 -27.90
C VAL A 163 20.73 -6.17 -27.09
N ASP A 164 21.93 -5.72 -26.74
CA ASP A 164 22.86 -6.47 -25.87
C ASP A 164 22.24 -6.68 -24.47
N GLU A 165 21.56 -5.68 -23.91
CA GLU A 165 20.82 -5.79 -22.64
C GLU A 165 19.68 -6.81 -22.74
N LEU A 166 18.90 -6.79 -23.82
CA LEU A 166 17.83 -7.75 -24.08
C LEU A 166 18.37 -9.19 -24.06
N ALA A 167 19.44 -9.45 -24.79
CA ALA A 167 20.07 -10.77 -24.88
C ALA A 167 20.68 -11.23 -23.54
N ALA A 168 21.20 -10.29 -22.74
CA ALA A 168 21.77 -10.58 -21.44
C ALA A 168 20.70 -10.84 -20.35
N LYS A 169 19.59 -10.10 -20.39
CA LYS A 169 18.53 -10.14 -19.36
C LYS A 169 17.59 -11.33 -19.55
N TYR A 170 17.34 -11.76 -20.79
CA TYR A 170 16.37 -12.81 -21.09
C TYR A 170 16.99 -13.96 -21.87
N GLU A 171 16.60 -15.18 -21.51
CA GLU A 171 17.03 -16.39 -22.22
C GLU A 171 16.06 -16.71 -23.36
N PHE A 172 16.51 -16.46 -24.59
CA PHE A 172 15.77 -16.81 -25.80
C PHE A 172 16.09 -18.24 -26.23
N THR A 173 15.05 -19.01 -26.55
CA THR A 173 15.15 -20.43 -26.96
C THR A 173 14.56 -20.69 -28.34
N GLY A 174 14.04 -19.64 -28.99
CA GLY A 174 13.42 -19.71 -30.30
C GLY A 174 14.42 -19.79 -31.45
N ARG A 175 13.88 -19.64 -32.65
CA ARG A 175 14.65 -19.75 -33.91
C ARG A 175 14.36 -18.63 -34.90
N THR A 176 13.34 -17.82 -34.65
CA THR A 176 12.95 -16.74 -35.54
C THR A 176 13.91 -15.56 -35.30
N PRO A 177 14.75 -15.19 -36.28
CA PRO A 177 15.68 -14.08 -36.11
C PRO A 177 14.93 -12.78 -35.97
N LEU A 178 15.39 -11.95 -35.02
CA LEU A 178 14.93 -10.58 -34.87
C LEU A 178 15.84 -9.63 -35.66
N SER A 179 15.22 -8.64 -36.30
CA SER A 179 15.92 -7.43 -36.72
C SER A 179 16.13 -6.47 -35.55
N VAL A 180 17.02 -5.48 -35.67
CA VAL A 180 17.23 -4.46 -34.61
C VAL A 180 15.92 -3.79 -34.17
N PRO A 181 15.04 -3.26 -35.06
CA PRO A 181 13.80 -2.63 -34.62
C PRO A 181 12.84 -3.59 -33.92
N GLU A 182 12.75 -4.84 -34.38
CA GLU A 182 11.91 -5.87 -33.75
C GLU A 182 12.45 -6.25 -32.38
N ALA A 183 13.78 -6.35 -32.21
CA ALA A 183 14.40 -6.63 -30.93
C ALA A 183 14.10 -5.52 -29.91
N LEU A 184 14.15 -4.24 -30.31
CA LEU A 184 13.79 -3.12 -29.45
C LEU A 184 12.31 -3.15 -29.04
N ALA A 185 11.40 -3.46 -29.98
CA ALA A 185 9.97 -3.62 -29.67
C ALA A 185 9.72 -4.80 -28.72
N VAL A 186 10.39 -5.94 -28.94
CA VAL A 186 10.30 -7.11 -28.06
C VAL A 186 10.86 -6.80 -26.66
N LYS A 187 11.95 -6.02 -26.56
CA LYS A 187 12.48 -5.57 -25.27
C LYS A 187 11.45 -4.75 -24.50
N GLU A 188 10.84 -3.76 -25.16
CA GLU A 188 9.80 -2.91 -24.56
C GLU A 188 8.59 -3.73 -24.10
N GLU A 189 8.13 -4.68 -24.92
CA GLU A 189 7.05 -5.60 -24.57
C GLU A 189 7.43 -6.45 -23.34
N LEU A 190 8.62 -7.05 -23.31
CA LEU A 190 9.06 -7.88 -22.18
C LEU A 190 9.25 -7.08 -20.88
N GLU A 191 9.80 -5.86 -20.96
CA GLU A 191 9.95 -4.99 -19.80
C GLU A 191 8.60 -4.52 -19.25
N THR A 192 7.65 -4.26 -20.14
CA THR A 192 6.27 -3.93 -19.76
C THR A 192 5.61 -5.11 -19.06
N ILE A 193 5.74 -6.33 -19.60
CA ILE A 193 5.22 -7.55 -18.96
C ILE A 193 5.85 -7.75 -17.57
N ASP A 194 7.16 -7.57 -17.43
CA ASP A 194 7.84 -7.73 -16.13
C ASP A 194 7.38 -6.71 -15.09
N ARG A 195 7.17 -5.46 -15.49
CA ARG A 195 6.60 -4.42 -14.61
C ARG A 195 5.18 -4.79 -14.18
N LEU A 196 4.32 -5.18 -15.13
CA LEU A 196 2.93 -5.55 -14.85
C LEU A 196 2.84 -6.78 -13.94
N LEU A 197 3.67 -7.80 -14.18
CA LEU A 197 3.76 -8.99 -13.32
C LEU A 197 4.14 -8.60 -11.89
N LYS A 198 5.16 -7.75 -11.73
CA LYS A 198 5.58 -7.27 -10.42
C LYS A 198 4.46 -6.51 -9.71
N GLN A 199 3.74 -5.63 -10.40
CA GLN A 199 2.61 -4.88 -9.83
C GLN A 199 1.47 -5.82 -9.40
N LEU A 200 1.15 -6.85 -10.19
CA LEU A 200 0.12 -7.83 -9.86
C LEU A 200 0.52 -8.74 -8.70
N GLU A 201 1.79 -9.17 -8.64
CA GLU A 201 2.33 -9.97 -7.54
C GLU A 201 2.36 -9.16 -6.23
N GLU A 202 2.84 -7.91 -6.27
CA GLU A 202 2.81 -7.00 -5.11
C GLU A 202 1.38 -6.72 -4.63
N ALA A 203 0.42 -6.64 -5.54
CA ALA A 203 -0.99 -6.48 -5.19
C ALA A 203 -1.51 -7.70 -4.44
N LEU A 204 -1.27 -8.90 -4.97
CA LEU A 204 -1.66 -10.17 -4.33
C LEU A 204 -1.02 -10.32 -2.94
N GLU A 205 0.27 -10.01 -2.80
CA GLU A 205 1.00 -10.15 -1.53
C GLU A 205 0.53 -9.15 -0.46
N ASN A 206 0.36 -7.88 -0.84
CA ASN A 206 0.00 -6.83 0.12
C ASN A 206 -1.51 -6.70 0.33
N ALA A 207 -2.30 -7.50 -0.41
CA ALA A 207 -3.74 -7.39 -0.51
C ALA A 207 -4.24 -5.98 -0.85
N GLN A 208 -3.41 -5.09 -1.40
CA GLN A 208 -3.73 -3.66 -1.52
C GLN A 208 -3.91 -3.24 -2.98
N ILE A 209 -5.15 -2.90 -3.35
CA ILE A 209 -5.51 -2.35 -4.66
C ILE A 209 -5.08 -0.89 -4.79
N GLY A 210 -4.90 -0.17 -3.67
CA GLY A 210 -4.48 1.24 -3.64
C GLY A 210 -3.07 1.50 -4.20
N ILE A 211 -2.31 0.44 -4.50
CA ILE A 211 -0.97 0.47 -5.11
C ILE A 211 -1.05 0.19 -6.62
N LEU A 212 -2.23 -0.14 -7.15
CA LEU A 212 -2.41 -0.41 -8.57
C LEU A 212 -2.44 0.89 -9.39
N ASP A 213 -1.26 1.45 -9.64
CA ASP A 213 -0.97 2.19 -10.89
C ASP A 213 -0.94 1.19 -12.07
N LEU A 214 -1.94 0.31 -12.15
CA LEU A 214 -2.10 -0.61 -13.27
C LEU A 214 -2.82 0.15 -14.37
N ASP A 215 -2.09 0.45 -15.43
CA ASP A 215 -2.70 0.87 -16.68
C ASP A 215 -3.42 -0.34 -17.27
N LEU A 216 -4.71 -0.47 -16.96
CA LEU A 216 -5.61 -1.49 -17.52
C LEU A 216 -5.59 -1.48 -19.04
N GLU A 217 -5.33 -0.32 -19.64
CA GLU A 217 -5.16 -0.14 -21.08
C GLU A 217 -3.91 -0.87 -21.61
N GLU A 218 -2.78 -0.83 -20.88
CA GLU A 218 -1.58 -1.58 -21.24
C GLU A 218 -1.77 -3.08 -21.05
N LEU A 219 -2.42 -3.49 -19.94
CA LEU A 219 -2.77 -4.90 -19.72
C LEU A 219 -3.62 -5.46 -20.86
N ALA A 220 -4.64 -4.71 -21.29
CA ALA A 220 -5.55 -5.12 -22.35
C ALA A 220 -4.83 -5.40 -23.69
N GLN A 221 -3.66 -4.81 -23.94
CA GLN A 221 -2.88 -5.05 -25.17
C GLN A 221 -2.31 -6.47 -25.24
N PHE A 222 -2.08 -7.12 -24.10
CA PHE A 222 -1.50 -8.46 -24.02
C PHE A 222 -2.56 -9.57 -23.90
N LEU A 223 -3.82 -9.19 -23.71
CA LEU A 223 -4.94 -10.11 -23.53
C LEU A 223 -5.58 -10.51 -24.85
N GLU A 224 -6.06 -11.75 -24.94
CA GLU A 224 -6.90 -12.15 -26.08
C GLU A 224 -8.30 -11.50 -25.96
N PRO A 225 -9.07 -11.35 -27.05
CA PRO A 225 -10.39 -10.72 -26.99
C PRO A 225 -11.38 -11.38 -26.00
N GLY A 226 -11.16 -12.66 -25.66
CA GLY A 226 -11.90 -13.35 -24.61
C GLY A 226 -11.54 -12.87 -23.21
N ASP A 227 -10.26 -12.62 -22.95
CA ASP A 227 -9.71 -12.23 -21.65
C ASP A 227 -9.94 -10.74 -21.37
N VAL A 228 -10.00 -9.90 -22.40
CA VAL A 228 -10.37 -8.47 -22.26
C VAL A 228 -11.75 -8.32 -21.60
N ARG A 229 -12.72 -9.18 -21.95
CA ARG A 229 -14.03 -9.16 -21.31
C ARG A 229 -13.96 -9.51 -19.82
N GLN A 230 -13.02 -10.36 -19.44
CA GLN A 230 -12.80 -10.71 -18.04
C GLN A 230 -12.18 -9.53 -17.27
N LEU A 231 -11.27 -8.78 -17.91
CA LEU A 231 -10.74 -7.53 -17.37
C LEU A 231 -11.85 -6.47 -17.20
N ASP A 232 -12.72 -6.30 -18.20
CA ASP A 232 -13.86 -5.38 -18.11
C ASP A 232 -14.82 -5.76 -16.97
N ALA A 233 -15.13 -7.04 -16.84
CA ALA A 233 -15.98 -7.56 -15.76
C ALA A 233 -15.34 -7.31 -14.38
N LEU A 234 -14.01 -7.48 -14.29
CA LEU A 234 -13.27 -7.20 -13.07
C LEU A 234 -13.33 -5.72 -12.69
N GLN A 235 -13.13 -4.84 -13.67
CA GLN A 235 -13.21 -3.41 -13.49
C GLN A 235 -14.60 -2.99 -13.00
N GLN A 236 -15.67 -3.52 -13.61
CA GLN A 236 -17.04 -3.27 -13.18
C GLN A 236 -17.28 -3.73 -11.75
N GLN A 237 -16.80 -4.91 -11.38
CA GLN A 237 -16.94 -5.44 -10.02
C GLN A 237 -16.23 -4.56 -8.98
N ILE A 238 -15.02 -4.08 -9.28
CA ILE A 238 -14.28 -3.16 -8.40
C ILE A 238 -15.04 -1.84 -8.27
N GLN A 239 -15.54 -1.28 -9.38
CA GLN A 239 -16.30 -0.03 -9.36
C GLN A 239 -17.62 -0.15 -8.57
N ASP A 240 -18.34 -1.25 -8.74
CA ASP A 240 -19.59 -1.48 -8.01
C ASP A 240 -19.34 -1.67 -6.51
N TYR A 241 -18.28 -2.41 -6.14
CA TYR A 241 -17.86 -2.54 -4.75
C TYR A 241 -17.50 -1.17 -4.15
N LEU A 242 -16.69 -0.38 -4.85
CA LEU A 242 -16.32 0.98 -4.44
C LEU A 242 -17.55 1.88 -4.26
N ARG A 243 -18.50 1.83 -5.20
CA ARG A 243 -19.75 2.58 -5.11
C ARG A 243 -20.54 2.18 -3.87
N GLU A 244 -20.68 0.88 -3.61
CA GLU A 244 -21.40 0.38 -2.43
C GLU A 244 -20.72 0.83 -1.13
N GLN A 245 -19.39 0.74 -1.04
CA GLN A 245 -18.64 1.20 0.15
C GLN A 245 -18.76 2.72 0.34
N ALA A 246 -18.70 3.49 -0.75
CA ALA A 246 -18.88 4.93 -0.74
C ALA A 246 -20.26 5.32 -0.19
N GLU A 247 -21.33 4.72 -0.73
CA GLU A 247 -22.71 4.96 -0.28
C GLU A 247 -22.90 4.58 1.21
N ARG A 248 -22.37 3.43 1.63
CA ARG A 248 -22.42 2.97 3.03
C ARG A 248 -21.76 3.97 3.98
N GLN A 249 -20.73 4.69 3.53
CA GLN A 249 -20.02 5.69 4.33
C GLN A 249 -20.57 7.11 4.15
N GLY A 250 -21.61 7.28 3.33
CA GLY A 250 -22.26 8.57 3.12
C GLY A 250 -21.57 9.45 2.08
N LEU A 251 -20.87 8.85 1.12
CA LEU A 251 -20.50 9.52 -0.13
C LEU A 251 -21.61 9.29 -1.14
N GLU A 252 -22.31 10.34 -1.52
CA GLU A 252 -23.41 10.26 -2.50
C GLU A 252 -22.89 10.68 -3.88
N GLN A 253 -23.35 9.96 -4.91
CA GLN A 253 -23.00 10.27 -6.29
C GLN A 253 -23.97 11.30 -6.86
N SER A 254 -23.43 12.41 -7.38
CA SER A 254 -24.22 13.41 -8.10
C SER A 254 -24.65 12.89 -9.47
N GLN A 255 -25.68 13.52 -10.06
CA GLN A 255 -26.11 13.30 -11.45
C GLN A 255 -25.00 13.39 -12.52
N LYS A 256 -23.84 13.98 -12.20
CA LYS A 256 -22.65 14.08 -13.07
C LYS A 256 -21.58 13.01 -12.76
N GLY A 257 -21.90 12.00 -11.97
CA GLY A 257 -20.98 10.92 -11.59
C GLY A 257 -19.98 11.24 -10.48
N THR A 258 -19.97 12.48 -9.95
CA THR A 258 -19.01 12.92 -8.93
C THR A 258 -19.51 12.70 -7.51
N PHE A 259 -18.63 12.31 -6.59
CA PHE A 259 -18.97 12.04 -5.19
C PHE A 259 -18.93 13.29 -4.33
N HIS A 260 -19.94 13.46 -3.46
CA HIS A 260 -19.96 14.52 -2.45
C HIS A 260 -20.15 13.97 -1.04
N LEU A 261 -19.52 14.63 -0.08
CA LEU A 261 -19.61 14.31 1.33
C LEU A 261 -20.99 14.67 1.88
N THR A 262 -21.70 13.70 2.45
CA THR A 262 -22.95 13.94 3.18
C THR A 262 -22.67 14.23 4.65
N PRO A 263 -23.65 14.77 5.42
CA PRO A 263 -23.51 14.92 6.88
C PRO A 263 -23.20 13.62 7.62
N LYS A 264 -23.49 12.45 7.01
CA LYS A 264 -23.09 11.14 7.54
C LYS A 264 -21.59 10.91 7.39
N ALA A 265 -21.02 11.19 6.20
CA ALA A 265 -19.58 11.10 5.97
C ALA A 265 -18.79 12.07 6.87
N TYR A 266 -19.25 13.31 7.05
CA TYR A 266 -18.64 14.26 7.99
C TYR A 266 -18.56 13.70 9.41
N ARG A 267 -19.64 13.10 9.92
CA ARG A 267 -19.65 12.50 11.27
C ARG A 267 -18.74 11.29 11.38
N LEU A 268 -18.70 10.45 10.34
CA LEU A 268 -17.82 9.27 10.31
C LEU A 268 -16.34 9.69 10.36
N PHE A 269 -15.97 10.68 9.56
CA PHE A 269 -14.62 11.25 9.54
C PHE A 269 -14.24 11.86 10.89
N GLN A 270 -15.12 12.68 11.48
CA GLN A 270 -14.88 13.27 12.80
C GLN A 270 -14.66 12.20 13.87
N SER A 271 -15.47 11.14 13.87
CA SER A 271 -15.31 10.02 14.80
C SER A 271 -13.95 9.34 14.62
N LYS A 272 -13.51 9.12 13.37
CA LYS A 272 -12.21 8.53 13.08
C LYS A 272 -11.06 9.43 13.53
N LEU A 273 -11.10 10.71 13.18
CA LEU A 273 -10.08 11.69 13.57
C LEU A 273 -9.93 11.77 15.09
N LEU A 274 -11.06 11.84 15.82
CA LEU A 274 -11.05 11.83 17.28
C LEU A 274 -10.46 10.52 17.82
N THR A 275 -10.84 9.38 17.25
CA THR A 275 -10.30 8.07 17.65
C THR A 275 -8.78 8.04 17.46
N GLN A 276 -8.26 8.45 16.30
CA GLN A 276 -6.82 8.48 16.02
C GLN A 276 -6.06 9.42 16.97
N ILE A 277 -6.57 10.64 17.20
CA ILE A 277 -5.99 11.59 18.16
C ILE A 277 -5.93 10.98 19.57
N PHE A 278 -6.98 10.27 19.99
CA PHE A 278 -7.05 9.68 21.32
C PHE A 278 -6.31 8.35 21.47
N ASP A 279 -6.16 7.56 20.40
CA ASP A 279 -5.38 6.32 20.36
C ASP A 279 -3.88 6.63 20.48
N GLU A 280 -3.39 7.66 19.77
CA GLU A 280 -2.02 8.18 19.95
C GLU A 280 -1.81 8.75 21.35
N LEU A 281 -2.85 9.39 21.92
CA LEU A 281 -2.81 9.86 23.31
C LEU A 281 -2.76 8.69 24.30
N GLN A 282 -3.48 7.60 24.07
CA GLN A 282 -3.43 6.40 24.93
C GLN A 282 -2.08 5.68 24.85
N ALA A 283 -1.46 5.60 23.68
CA ALA A 283 -0.09 5.07 23.55
C ALA A 283 0.91 5.93 24.37
N SER A 284 0.74 7.25 24.38
CA SER A 284 1.53 8.17 25.22
C SER A 284 1.28 8.02 26.74
N ARG A 285 0.13 7.44 27.12
CA ARG A 285 -0.21 7.12 28.53
C ARG A 285 0.52 5.89 29.07
N SER A 286 1.12 5.05 28.22
CA SER A 286 1.88 3.87 28.68
C SER A 286 3.21 4.20 29.37
N GLY A 287 3.64 5.47 29.37
CA GLY A 287 4.93 5.87 29.93
C GLY A 287 4.92 6.39 31.38
N ARG A 288 3.86 7.08 31.85
CA ARG A 288 3.93 7.85 33.13
C ARG A 288 2.60 8.11 33.84
N HIS A 289 1.59 7.24 33.70
CA HIS A 289 0.51 7.27 34.69
C HIS A 289 0.92 6.47 35.93
N GLN A 290 1.53 7.17 36.89
CA GLN A 290 1.42 6.75 38.29
C GLN A 290 -0.08 6.79 38.63
N GLY A 291 -0.75 5.65 38.54
CA GLY A 291 -1.90 5.42 39.42
C GLY A 291 -1.45 5.69 40.86
N PRO A 292 -2.34 6.09 41.78
CA PRO A 292 -1.95 6.29 43.17
C PRO A 292 -1.28 5.00 43.65
N ILE A 293 0.03 5.05 43.87
CA ILE A 293 0.81 3.93 44.42
C ILE A 293 0.35 3.84 45.88
N VAL A 294 -0.74 3.12 46.10
CA VAL A 294 -1.20 2.75 47.42
C VAL A 294 -0.30 1.61 47.86
N GLY A 295 0.53 1.87 48.87
CA GLY A 295 1.48 0.91 49.41
C GLY A 295 2.05 1.45 50.71
N GLU A 296 2.53 0.56 51.58
CA GLU A 296 3.13 0.91 52.86
C GLU A 296 4.33 1.85 52.65
N GLY A 297 4.19 3.11 53.08
CA GLY A 297 5.23 4.12 52.99
C GLY A 297 5.19 5.10 54.16
N ALA A 298 6.14 6.03 54.20
CA ALA A 298 6.34 6.93 55.35
C ALA A 298 5.44 8.19 55.35
N VAL A 299 4.64 8.40 54.29
CA VAL A 299 3.82 9.61 54.15
C VAL A 299 2.34 9.24 54.24
N GLU A 300 1.67 9.77 55.25
CA GLU A 300 0.22 9.67 55.45
C GLU A 300 -0.55 10.45 54.39
N MET A 301 -1.62 9.85 53.88
CA MET A 301 -2.62 10.52 53.04
C MET A 301 -3.85 10.86 53.87
N GLN A 302 -4.58 11.89 53.44
CA GLN A 302 -5.82 12.32 54.10
C GLN A 302 -6.94 11.27 54.03
N GLN A 303 -6.86 10.32 53.09
CA GLN A 303 -7.84 9.23 52.99
C GLN A 303 -7.56 8.17 54.05
N THR A 304 -8.57 7.86 54.86
CA THR A 304 -8.53 6.79 55.86
C THR A 304 -9.17 5.51 55.32
N LYS A 305 -8.90 4.40 56.00
CA LYS A 305 -9.62 3.13 55.85
C LYS A 305 -9.90 2.51 57.23
N PRO A 306 -10.91 1.64 57.36
CA PRO A 306 -11.08 0.83 58.57
C PRO A 306 -9.85 -0.03 58.85
N TYR A 307 -9.52 -0.21 60.12
CA TYR A 307 -8.39 -1.04 60.55
C TYR A 307 -8.56 -2.51 60.14
N GLU A 308 -7.53 -3.07 59.51
CA GLU A 308 -7.41 -4.49 59.21
C GLU A 308 -6.21 -5.10 59.93
N PHE A 309 -6.29 -6.39 60.28
CA PHE A 309 -5.21 -7.08 60.96
C PHE A 309 -3.93 -7.06 60.10
N GLY A 310 -2.89 -6.38 60.62
CA GLY A 310 -1.63 -6.14 59.91
C GLY A 310 -1.33 -4.65 59.67
N ASP A 311 -2.34 -3.78 59.75
CA ASP A 311 -2.13 -2.33 59.62
C ASP A 311 -1.31 -1.77 60.78
N SER A 312 -0.41 -0.83 60.48
CA SER A 312 0.35 -0.12 61.51
C SER A 312 -0.52 0.89 62.25
N VAL A 313 -0.60 0.74 63.57
CA VAL A 313 -1.27 1.71 64.48
C VAL A 313 -0.60 3.08 64.53
N THR A 314 0.59 3.22 63.94
CA THR A 314 1.30 4.52 63.88
C THR A 314 0.56 5.56 63.06
N HIS A 315 -0.24 5.12 62.07
CA HIS A 315 -0.98 6.02 61.18
C HIS A 315 -2.48 6.07 61.54
N MET A 316 -2.81 5.84 62.81
CA MET A 316 -4.19 5.86 63.28
C MET A 316 -4.75 7.30 63.29
N ASP A 317 -5.91 7.48 62.66
CA ASP A 317 -6.69 8.72 62.79
C ASP A 317 -7.35 8.72 64.18
N ILE A 318 -6.64 9.26 65.16
CA ILE A 318 -7.07 9.31 66.56
C ILE A 318 -8.42 10.05 66.70
N PRO A 319 -8.63 11.23 66.09
CA PRO A 319 -9.92 11.92 66.13
C PRO A 319 -11.08 11.07 65.61
N ALA A 320 -10.97 10.51 64.41
CA ALA A 320 -12.04 9.71 63.81
C ALA A 320 -12.30 8.44 64.64
N SER A 321 -11.24 7.78 65.11
CA SER A 321 -11.35 6.56 65.92
C SER A 321 -12.06 6.82 67.26
N LEU A 322 -11.74 7.93 67.92
CA LEU A 322 -12.39 8.33 69.17
C LEU A 322 -13.86 8.72 68.95
N LEU A 323 -14.15 9.39 67.83
CA LEU A 323 -15.51 9.77 67.46
C LEU A 323 -16.38 8.53 67.21
N ASN A 324 -15.84 7.53 66.51
CA ASN A 324 -16.50 6.24 66.31
C ASN A 324 -16.76 5.52 67.65
N ALA A 325 -15.77 5.50 68.55
CA ALA A 325 -15.95 4.91 69.89
C ALA A 325 -17.03 5.63 70.71
N LEU A 326 -17.07 6.97 70.66
CA LEU A 326 -18.09 7.79 71.34
C LEU A 326 -19.48 7.61 70.74
N LEU A 327 -19.59 7.49 69.42
CA LEU A 327 -20.86 7.17 68.75
C LEU A 327 -21.37 5.79 69.14
N ARG A 328 -20.47 4.83 69.37
CA ARG A 328 -20.83 3.47 69.78
C ARG A 328 -21.19 3.34 71.25
N GLU A 329 -20.39 3.86 72.17
CA GLU A 329 -20.57 3.71 73.63
C GLU A 329 -21.38 4.83 74.28
N GLY A 330 -21.58 5.96 73.59
CA GLY A 330 -22.22 7.14 74.15
C GLY A 330 -21.28 7.93 75.10
N PRO A 331 -21.77 9.00 75.74
CA PRO A 331 -20.95 9.96 76.50
C PRO A 331 -20.44 9.44 77.86
N GLY A 332 -20.44 8.12 78.09
CA GLY A 332 -19.96 7.50 79.33
C GLY A 332 -18.44 7.48 79.43
N LEU A 333 -17.90 7.66 80.65
CA LEU A 333 -16.47 7.53 80.92
C LEU A 333 -16.19 6.27 81.76
N PRO A 334 -15.12 5.50 81.48
CA PRO A 334 -14.13 5.70 80.42
C PRO A 334 -14.58 5.15 79.06
N VAL A 335 -14.26 5.88 77.97
CA VAL A 335 -14.48 5.42 76.59
C VAL A 335 -13.50 4.31 76.26
N ARG A 336 -13.99 3.16 75.78
CA ARG A 336 -13.14 2.03 75.37
C ARG A 336 -13.08 1.92 73.85
N LEU A 337 -11.89 2.05 73.28
CA LEU A 337 -11.66 1.78 71.85
C LEU A 337 -11.68 0.27 71.57
N LYS A 338 -12.39 -0.15 70.52
CA LYS A 338 -12.26 -1.49 69.91
C LYS A 338 -11.71 -1.36 68.50
N ALA A 339 -11.21 -2.47 67.95
CA ALA A 339 -10.67 -2.53 66.59
C ALA A 339 -11.64 -1.96 65.53
N ASP A 340 -12.94 -2.22 65.66
CA ASP A 340 -13.97 -1.75 64.74
C ASP A 340 -14.15 -0.22 64.72
N ASP A 341 -13.68 0.48 65.76
CA ASP A 341 -13.74 1.94 65.80
C ASP A 341 -12.55 2.59 65.08
N ILE A 342 -11.47 1.83 64.85
CA ILE A 342 -10.18 2.36 64.45
C ILE A 342 -10.15 2.66 62.95
N GLU A 343 -9.77 3.89 62.62
CA GLU A 343 -9.46 4.32 61.26
C GLU A 343 -7.95 4.55 61.11
N ILE A 344 -7.40 4.10 59.98
CA ILE A 344 -5.97 4.19 59.65
C ILE A 344 -5.81 5.04 58.37
N HIS A 345 -4.92 6.02 58.41
CA HIS A 345 -4.52 6.78 57.23
C HIS A 345 -3.82 5.86 56.22
N ARG A 346 -4.27 5.91 54.97
CA ARG A 346 -3.56 5.23 53.88
C ARG A 346 -2.21 5.90 53.68
N THR A 347 -1.15 5.12 53.57
CA THR A 347 0.18 5.65 53.27
C THR A 347 0.52 5.49 51.80
N ARG A 348 1.47 6.31 51.33
CA ARG A 348 2.08 6.15 50.01
C ARG A 348 3.58 5.99 50.14
N ASN A 349 4.16 5.16 49.28
CA ASN A 349 5.60 5.10 49.09
C ASN A 349 6.03 6.19 48.10
N ASN A 350 7.11 6.91 48.40
CA ASN A 350 7.71 7.89 47.51
C ASN A 350 9.04 7.28 47.02
N PRO A 351 9.16 6.85 45.75
CA PRO A 351 10.43 6.37 45.22
C PRO A 351 11.47 7.49 45.11
#